data_AF-A0A134DFC9-F1
#
_entry.id   AF-A0A134DFC9-F1
#
_cell.length_a   1.000
_cell.length_b   1.000
_cell.length_c   1.000
_cell.angle_alpha   90.00
_cell.angle_beta   90.00
_cell.angle_gamma   90.00
#
_symmetry.space_group_name_H-M   'P 1'
#
loop_
_entity.id
_entity.type
_entity.pdbx_description
1 polymer ?
#
loop_
_entity_poly.entity_id
_entity_poly.type
_entity_poly.pdbx_seq_one_letter_code
_entity_poly.pdbx_strand_id
1 'polypeptide(L)'
;MQPLTEDQVRAALVNATPDEVDRMGVPLSLVLADWDHLDFLAWSDPDFRGRGYLVVERDGVPTGIVLRAASGARPRAAMCNLCHTMQPGNQVALFTARRAGDAGARGDSVGTYICADLGCHENVRLAAPLAPSEVRASVDRRIDGTRHRVEAFVDRVVAPV
;
A
#
# COMPACT_ATOMS: atom_id res chain seq x y z
N MET A 1 0.86 13.66 5.19
CA MET A 1 1.13 12.86 6.41
C MET A 1 2.17 13.57 7.27
N GLN A 2 2.23 13.30 8.58
CA GLN A 2 3.34 13.70 9.43
C GLN A 2 4.62 12.93 9.07
N PRO A 3 5.80 13.60 9.05
CA PRO A 3 7.08 12.92 8.89
C PRO A 3 7.31 11.85 9.94
N LEU A 4 7.66 10.64 9.49
CA LEU A 4 8.00 9.52 10.36
C LEU A 4 9.48 9.17 10.27
N THR A 5 10.08 8.92 11.42
CA THR A 5 11.39 8.26 11.50
C THR A 5 11.25 6.78 11.17
N GLU A 6 12.38 6.14 10.85
CA GLU A 6 12.44 4.70 10.68
C GLU A 6 11.89 3.93 11.89
N ASP A 7 12.25 4.32 13.11
CA ASP A 7 11.76 3.69 14.34
C ASP A 7 10.25 3.84 14.50
N GLN A 8 9.69 5.00 14.14
CA GLN A 8 8.24 5.23 14.16
C GLN A 8 7.52 4.37 13.13
N VAL A 9 8.10 4.19 11.94
CA VAL A 9 7.56 3.28 10.93
C VAL A 9 7.58 1.84 11.41
N ARG A 10 8.71 1.37 11.99
CA ARG A 10 8.83 0.02 12.57
C ARG A 10 7.79 -0.21 13.66
N ALA A 11 7.61 0.74 14.57
CA ALA A 11 6.64 0.67 15.65
C ALA A 11 5.18 0.70 15.17
N ALA A 12 4.91 1.29 14.01
CA ALA A 12 3.57 1.36 13.44
C ALA A 12 3.09 0.03 12.82
N LEU A 13 3.99 -0.95 12.57
CA LEU A 13 3.64 -2.20 11.89
C LEU A 13 2.83 -3.16 12.79
N VAL A 14 1.50 -3.09 12.70
CA VAL A 14 0.57 -3.78 13.61
C VAL A 14 0.41 -5.28 13.36
N ASN A 15 0.80 -5.78 12.19
CA ASN A 15 0.69 -7.19 11.82
C ASN A 15 2.04 -7.87 11.56
N ALA A 16 3.14 -7.18 11.89
CA ALA A 16 4.49 -7.70 11.73
C ALA A 16 4.87 -8.64 12.89
N THR A 17 5.65 -9.67 12.56
CA THR A 17 6.40 -10.43 13.56
C THR A 17 7.67 -9.69 13.99
N PRO A 18 8.28 -10.02 15.14
CA PRO A 18 9.54 -9.41 15.55
C PRO A 18 10.67 -9.53 14.51
N ASP A 19 10.77 -10.66 13.80
CA ASP A 19 11.75 -10.84 12.72
C ASP A 19 11.45 -9.95 11.50
N GLU A 20 10.18 -9.77 11.16
CA GLU A 20 9.78 -8.86 10.08
C GLU A 20 10.07 -7.40 10.42
N VAL A 21 9.85 -7.00 11.68
CA VAL A 21 10.20 -5.66 12.15
C VAL A 21 11.71 -5.47 12.16
N ASP A 22 12.51 -6.41 12.64
CA ASP A 22 13.98 -6.30 12.69
C ASP A 22 14.58 -6.20 11.28
N ARG A 23 14.10 -7.05 10.37
CA ARG A 23 14.64 -7.19 9.00
C ARG A 23 13.94 -6.32 7.98
N MET A 24 13.16 -5.32 8.40
CA MET A 24 12.53 -4.39 7.48
C MET A 24 13.58 -3.57 6.74
N GLY A 25 13.62 -3.71 5.41
CA GLY A 25 14.41 -2.87 4.54
C GLY A 25 13.75 -1.51 4.38
N VAL A 26 14.45 -0.44 4.79
CA VAL A 26 13.96 0.93 4.70
C VAL A 26 14.42 1.56 3.39
N PRO A 27 13.53 2.10 2.56
CA PRO A 27 13.90 2.66 1.29
C PRO A 27 14.48 4.05 1.50
N LEU A 28 15.46 4.44 0.69
CA LEU A 28 15.99 5.81 0.69
C LEU A 28 14.89 6.87 0.45
N SER A 29 13.82 6.48 -0.25
CA SER A 29 12.66 7.33 -0.47
C SER A 29 11.96 7.76 0.82
N LEU A 30 12.12 7.05 1.94
CA LEU A 30 11.58 7.49 3.24
C LEU A 30 12.20 8.82 3.69
N VAL A 31 13.52 8.94 3.53
CA VAL A 31 14.28 10.14 3.95
C VAL A 31 14.03 11.32 3.00
N LEU A 32 13.76 11.01 1.72
CA LEU A 32 13.52 12.00 0.66
C LEU A 32 12.03 12.27 0.42
N ALA A 33 11.15 11.68 1.22
CA ALA A 33 9.71 11.79 1.03
C ALA A 33 9.22 13.23 1.26
N ASP A 34 8.41 13.71 0.34
CA ASP A 34 7.64 14.93 0.53
C ASP A 34 6.35 14.60 1.32
N TRP A 35 6.49 14.56 2.64
CA TRP A 35 5.45 14.09 3.56
C TRP A 35 4.14 14.87 3.46
N ASP A 36 4.20 16.16 3.14
CA ASP A 36 3.01 17.01 2.98
C ASP A 36 2.18 16.61 1.75
N HIS A 37 2.79 15.92 0.78
CA HIS A 37 2.12 15.40 -0.41
C HIS A 37 1.76 13.92 -0.33
N LEU A 38 2.12 13.22 0.76
CA LEU A 38 1.74 11.83 0.99
C LEU A 38 0.36 11.72 1.63
N ASP A 39 -0.51 10.92 1.00
CA ASP A 39 -1.78 10.46 1.57
C ASP A 39 -1.61 9.14 2.34
N PHE A 40 -0.61 8.36 1.95
CA PHE A 40 -0.16 7.11 2.56
C PHE A 40 1.28 6.87 2.08
N LEU A 41 2.03 6.06 2.80
CA LEU A 41 3.38 5.63 2.43
C LEU A 41 3.35 4.14 2.09
N ALA A 42 3.89 3.75 0.93
CA ALA A 42 3.98 2.34 0.56
C ALA A 42 5.30 2.07 -0.17
N TRP A 43 5.91 0.90 0.08
CA TRP A 43 7.11 0.49 -0.64
C TRP A 43 7.29 -1.02 -0.63
N SER A 44 7.98 -1.51 -1.65
CA SER A 44 8.46 -2.90 -1.70
C SER A 44 9.76 -3.04 -0.93
N ASP A 45 9.90 -4.12 -0.17
CA ASP A 45 11.14 -4.39 0.57
C ASP A 45 12.31 -4.63 -0.40
N PRO A 46 13.44 -3.91 -0.27
CA PRO A 46 14.59 -4.07 -1.16
C PRO A 46 15.29 -5.43 -0.98
N ASP A 47 15.22 -6.01 0.21
CA ASP A 47 15.95 -7.23 0.59
C ASP A 47 15.07 -8.48 0.52
N PHE A 48 13.75 -8.32 0.70
CA PHE A 48 12.79 -9.43 0.71
C PHE A 48 11.82 -9.38 -0.47
N ARG A 49 12.16 -10.12 -1.53
CA ARG A 49 11.30 -10.31 -2.71
C ARG A 49 9.87 -10.65 -2.31
N GLY A 50 8.93 -9.81 -2.75
CA GLY A 50 7.50 -9.98 -2.54
C GLY A 50 7.00 -9.56 -1.16
N ARG A 51 7.86 -9.04 -0.27
CA ARG A 51 7.42 -8.31 0.92
C ARG A 51 7.25 -6.83 0.55
N GLY A 52 6.25 -6.19 1.13
CA GLY A 52 6.08 -4.75 1.05
C GLY A 52 5.41 -4.23 2.30
N TYR A 53 5.33 -2.92 2.40
CA TYR A 53 4.81 -2.22 3.56
C TYR A 53 3.87 -1.12 3.10
N LEU A 54 2.86 -0.83 3.92
CA LEU A 54 1.89 0.22 3.69
C LEU A 54 1.57 0.88 5.03
N VAL A 55 1.71 2.20 5.10
CA VAL A 55 1.47 3.02 6.30
C VAL A 55 0.47 4.11 5.97
N VAL A 56 -0.52 4.27 6.83
CA VAL A 56 -1.55 5.31 6.78
C VAL A 56 -1.59 6.06 8.11
N GLU A 57 -2.19 7.25 8.13
CA GLU A 57 -2.54 7.96 9.38
C GLU A 57 -4.01 7.70 9.72
N ARG A 58 -4.26 6.84 10.72
CA ARG A 58 -5.62 6.53 11.20
C ARG A 58 -5.89 7.36 12.44
N ASP A 59 -6.86 8.27 12.37
CA ASP A 59 -7.19 9.18 13.47
C ASP A 59 -5.98 9.94 14.02
N GLY A 60 -5.04 10.31 13.14
CA GLY A 60 -3.78 10.97 13.51
C GLY A 60 -2.68 10.04 14.03
N VAL A 61 -2.91 8.73 14.04
CA VAL A 61 -1.95 7.71 14.50
C VAL A 61 -1.40 6.92 13.31
N PRO A 62 -0.07 6.87 13.12
CA PRO A 62 0.55 6.00 12.12
C PRO A 62 0.18 4.54 12.35
N THR A 63 -0.40 3.91 11.32
CA THR A 63 -0.73 2.49 11.32
C THR A 63 -0.16 1.85 10.05
N GLY A 64 0.77 0.92 10.24
CA GLY A 64 1.47 0.23 9.17
C GLY A 64 1.11 -1.25 9.09
N ILE A 65 1.12 -1.81 7.88
CA ILE A 65 0.93 -3.24 7.65
C ILE A 65 2.01 -3.80 6.74
N VAL A 66 2.40 -5.03 7.02
CA VAL A 66 3.23 -5.88 6.17
C VAL A 66 2.35 -6.59 5.16
N LEU A 67 2.79 -6.56 3.91
CA LEU A 67 2.16 -7.17 2.75
C LEU A 67 3.06 -8.27 2.18
N ARG A 68 2.43 -9.32 1.66
CA ARG A 68 3.09 -10.38 0.91
C ARG A 68 2.44 -10.59 -0.45
N ALA A 69 3.19 -10.38 -1.51
CA ALA A 69 2.80 -10.67 -2.87
C ALA A 69 2.72 -12.19 -3.09
N ALA A 70 1.65 -12.64 -3.75
CA ALA A 70 1.57 -13.99 -4.28
C ALA A 70 2.63 -14.20 -5.36
N SER A 71 3.16 -15.42 -5.45
CA SER A 71 4.06 -15.79 -6.53
C SER A 71 3.31 -15.89 -7.86
N GLY A 72 3.97 -15.46 -8.94
CA GLY A 72 3.44 -15.56 -10.30
C GLY A 72 2.94 -14.23 -10.86
N ALA A 73 3.27 -13.99 -12.13
CA ALA A 73 2.81 -12.82 -12.87
C ALA A 73 1.45 -13.12 -13.54
N ARG A 74 0.54 -12.15 -13.50
CA ARG A 74 -0.59 -12.15 -14.44
C ARG A 74 -0.10 -11.62 -15.79
N PRO A 75 -0.29 -12.35 -16.90
CA PRO A 75 0.16 -11.87 -18.22
C PRO A 75 -0.79 -10.82 -18.82
N ARG A 76 -1.95 -10.58 -18.20
CA ARG A 76 -2.99 -9.68 -18.71
C ARG A 76 -3.08 -8.43 -17.84
N ALA A 77 -3.38 -7.31 -18.50
CA ALA A 77 -3.68 -6.06 -17.82
C ALA A 77 -4.78 -6.26 -16.77
N ALA A 78 -4.64 -5.58 -15.65
CA ALA A 78 -5.56 -5.66 -14.54
C ALA A 78 -5.70 -4.29 -13.86
N MET A 79 -6.81 -4.08 -13.19
CA MET A 79 -7.03 -2.88 -12.39
C MET A 79 -6.45 -3.09 -11.00
N CYS A 80 -5.72 -2.08 -10.49
CA CYS A 80 -5.35 -2.02 -9.08
C CYS A 80 -6.58 -1.65 -8.23
N ASN A 81 -6.86 -2.41 -7.17
CA ASN A 81 -8.00 -2.13 -6.29
C ASN A 81 -7.76 -0.93 -5.35
N LEU A 82 -6.53 -0.43 -5.23
CA LEU A 82 -6.22 0.76 -4.43
C LEU A 82 -6.32 2.04 -5.27
N CYS A 83 -5.49 2.19 -6.31
CA CYS A 83 -5.50 3.42 -7.13
C CYS A 83 -6.57 3.43 -8.23
N HIS A 84 -7.23 2.30 -8.52
CA HIS A 84 -8.15 2.13 -9.65
C HIS A 84 -7.55 2.46 -11.02
N THR A 85 -6.22 2.41 -11.14
CA THR A 85 -5.52 2.53 -12.42
C THR A 85 -5.42 1.15 -13.07
N MET A 86 -5.74 1.08 -14.37
CA MET A 86 -5.46 -0.08 -15.20
C MET A 86 -3.95 -0.16 -15.45
N GLN A 87 -3.33 -1.24 -15.00
CA GLN A 87 -1.90 -1.47 -15.20
C GLN A 87 -1.68 -2.61 -16.22
N PRO A 88 -0.67 -2.49 -17.10
CA PRO A 88 -0.38 -3.50 -18.12
C PRO A 88 0.27 -4.75 -17.53
N GLY A 89 0.03 -5.91 -18.16
CA GLY A 89 0.74 -7.16 -17.90
C GLY A 89 0.84 -7.52 -16.42
N ASN A 90 2.08 -7.67 -15.93
CA ASN A 90 2.42 -8.14 -14.58
C ASN A 90 2.52 -7.03 -13.52
N GLN A 91 2.02 -5.83 -13.81
CA GLN A 91 2.13 -4.66 -12.91
C GLN A 91 1.01 -4.60 -11.85
N VAL A 92 0.15 -5.61 -11.78
CA VAL A 92 -0.74 -5.85 -10.63
C VAL A 92 -0.46 -7.22 -10.05
N ALA A 93 -0.26 -7.29 -8.74
CA ALA A 93 -0.10 -8.53 -8.00
C ALA A 93 -1.19 -8.70 -6.94
N LEU A 94 -1.54 -9.95 -6.62
CA LEU A 94 -2.32 -10.23 -5.42
C LEU A 94 -1.40 -10.04 -4.22
N PHE A 95 -1.73 -9.11 -3.34
CA PHE A 95 -1.09 -9.00 -2.04
C PHE A 95 -2.01 -9.52 -0.96
N THR A 96 -1.41 -10.13 0.05
CA THR A 96 -2.07 -10.59 1.27
C THR A 96 -1.44 -9.93 2.48
N ALA A 97 -2.25 -9.55 3.45
CA ALA A 97 -1.83 -9.08 4.75
C ALA A 97 -2.37 -10.03 5.80
N ARG A 98 -1.50 -10.55 6.67
CA ARG A 98 -1.94 -11.24 7.89
C ARG A 98 -2.77 -10.26 8.71
N ARG A 99 -3.92 -10.68 9.27
CA ARG A 99 -4.67 -9.83 10.20
C ARG A 99 -3.83 -9.49 11.43
N ALA A 100 -4.13 -8.37 12.08
CA ALA A 100 -3.50 -8.05 13.36
C ALA A 100 -4.05 -8.96 14.48
N GLY A 101 -3.25 -9.13 15.54
CA GLY A 101 -3.65 -9.87 16.76
C GLY A 101 -3.91 -11.36 16.56
N ASP A 102 -4.78 -11.93 17.41
CA ASP A 102 -5.01 -13.37 17.52
C ASP A 102 -5.54 -13.99 16.22
N ALA A 103 -6.34 -13.26 15.45
CA ALA A 103 -6.83 -13.75 14.15
C ALA A 103 -5.67 -14.02 13.19
N GLY A 104 -4.71 -13.11 13.13
CA GLY A 104 -3.48 -13.29 12.37
C GLY A 104 -2.61 -14.41 12.90
N ALA A 105 -2.50 -14.55 14.23
CA ALA A 105 -1.76 -15.64 14.86
C ALA A 105 -2.32 -17.02 14.49
N ARG A 106 -3.63 -17.13 14.24
CA ARG A 106 -4.29 -18.34 13.72
C ARG A 106 -4.19 -18.52 12.20
N GLY A 107 -3.54 -17.58 11.50
CA GLY A 107 -3.31 -17.63 10.06
C GLY A 107 -4.35 -16.89 9.21
N ASP A 108 -5.25 -16.11 9.81
CA ASP A 108 -6.21 -15.31 9.03
C ASP A 108 -5.51 -14.16 8.29
N SER A 109 -5.93 -13.93 7.05
CA SER A 109 -5.35 -12.91 6.17
C SER A 109 -6.40 -12.31 5.25
N VAL A 110 -6.17 -11.08 4.85
CA VAL A 110 -7.00 -10.38 3.86
C VAL A 110 -6.16 -10.07 2.63
N GLY A 111 -6.73 -10.33 1.46
CA GLY A 111 -6.08 -10.09 0.17
C GLY A 111 -6.77 -9.03 -0.67
N THR A 112 -5.99 -8.37 -1.54
CA THR A 112 -6.49 -7.52 -2.62
C THR A 112 -5.45 -7.38 -3.74
N TYR A 113 -5.88 -6.96 -4.92
CA TYR A 113 -4.98 -6.70 -6.05
C TYR A 113 -4.41 -5.28 -5.98
N ILE A 114 -3.09 -5.14 -5.99
CA ILE A 114 -2.38 -3.86 -5.82
C ILE A 114 -1.34 -3.71 -6.94
N CYS A 115 -0.93 -2.49 -7.27
CA CYS A 115 0.24 -2.26 -8.12
C CYS A 115 1.43 -3.07 -7.58
N ALA A 116 2.13 -3.78 -8.46
CA ALA A 116 3.18 -4.73 -8.07
C ALA A 116 4.40 -4.07 -7.41
N ASP A 117 4.63 -2.80 -7.72
CA ASP A 117 5.69 -1.96 -7.13
C ASP A 117 5.23 -1.18 -5.90
N LEU A 118 3.94 -1.28 -5.53
CA LEU A 118 3.28 -0.47 -4.51
C LEU A 118 3.27 1.06 -4.80
N GLY A 119 3.52 1.48 -6.05
CA GLY A 119 3.52 2.88 -6.48
C GLY A 119 2.12 3.48 -6.67
N CYS A 120 1.15 3.11 -5.84
CA CYS A 120 -0.25 3.54 -6.01
C CYS A 120 -0.42 5.06 -5.87
N HIS A 121 0.41 5.69 -5.02
CA HIS A 121 0.39 7.13 -4.76
C HIS A 121 0.81 7.94 -5.99
N GLU A 122 1.84 7.48 -6.71
CA GLU A 122 2.30 8.09 -7.95
C GLU A 122 1.32 7.82 -9.08
N ASN A 123 0.90 6.55 -9.23
CA ASN A 123 0.03 6.11 -10.32
C ASN A 123 -1.34 6.83 -10.33
N VAL A 124 -1.90 7.17 -9.17
CA VAL A 124 -3.17 7.90 -9.12
C VAL A 124 -3.03 9.36 -9.59
N ARG A 125 -1.84 9.94 -9.43
CA ARG A 125 -1.52 11.33 -9.84
C ARG A 125 -1.19 11.44 -11.32
N LEU A 126 -0.87 10.33 -11.98
CA LEU A 126 -0.66 10.31 -13.41
C LEU A 126 -1.95 10.63 -14.17
N ALA A 127 -1.85 11.64 -15.03
CA ALA A 127 -2.91 12.07 -15.93
C ALA A 127 -2.85 11.25 -17.22
N ALA A 128 -3.76 10.28 -17.38
CA ALA A 128 -3.89 9.55 -18.64
C ALA A 128 -4.26 10.50 -19.79
N PRO A 129 -3.86 10.20 -21.04
CA PRO A 129 -4.37 10.90 -22.22
C PRO A 129 -5.89 10.83 -22.26
N LEU A 130 -6.53 11.93 -22.66
CA LEU A 130 -7.98 12.00 -22.80
C LEU A 130 -8.39 11.42 -24.15
N ALA A 131 -9.49 10.68 -24.19
CA ALA A 131 -10.16 10.36 -25.44
C ALA A 131 -10.75 11.64 -26.09
N PRO A 132 -11.07 11.63 -27.40
CA PRO A 132 -11.77 12.75 -28.03
C PRO A 132 -13.02 13.14 -27.24
N SER A 133 -13.20 14.43 -26.97
CA SER A 133 -14.29 15.01 -26.15
C SER A 133 -14.35 14.59 -24.67
N GLU A 134 -13.40 13.81 -24.16
CA GLU A 134 -13.34 13.48 -22.74
C GLU A 134 -12.90 14.70 -21.92
N VAL A 135 -13.63 14.98 -20.84
CA VAL A 135 -13.26 16.00 -19.85
C VAL A 135 -12.52 15.33 -18.72
N ARG A 136 -11.33 15.85 -18.37
CA ARG A 136 -10.50 15.28 -17.32
C ARG A 136 -11.24 15.25 -15.99
N ALA A 137 -11.34 14.05 -15.40
CA ALA A 137 -11.82 13.89 -14.04
C ALA A 137 -10.88 14.60 -13.04
N SER A 138 -11.44 15.13 -11.95
CA SER A 138 -10.65 15.74 -10.87
C SER A 138 -9.63 14.74 -10.34
N VAL A 139 -8.36 15.12 -10.40
CA VAL A 139 -7.24 14.33 -9.86
C VAL A 139 -7.38 14.21 -8.35
N ASP A 140 -7.80 15.28 -7.67
CA ASP A 140 -8.05 15.29 -6.22
C ASP A 140 -9.06 14.21 -5.81
N ARG A 141 -10.18 14.09 -6.53
CA ARG A 141 -11.16 13.01 -6.26
C ARG A 141 -10.56 11.62 -6.43
N ARG A 142 -9.63 11.42 -7.37
CA ARG A 142 -8.95 10.14 -7.55
C ARG A 142 -8.00 9.86 -6.40
N ILE A 143 -7.25 10.88 -5.98
CA ILE A 143 -6.34 10.83 -4.83
C ILE A 143 -7.13 10.48 -3.56
N ASP A 144 -8.17 11.26 -3.24
CA ASP A 144 -9.03 11.03 -2.08
C ASP A 144 -9.65 9.63 -2.09
N GLY A 145 -10.17 9.20 -3.23
CA GLY A 145 -10.74 7.87 -3.38
C GLY A 145 -9.69 6.76 -3.16
N THR A 146 -8.45 6.99 -3.58
CA THR A 146 -7.34 6.05 -3.35
C THR A 146 -6.97 6.00 -1.87
N ARG A 147 -6.82 7.16 -1.22
CA ARG A 147 -6.59 7.26 0.23
C ARG A 147 -7.63 6.45 1.02
N HIS A 148 -8.93 6.68 0.76
CA HIS A 148 -10.00 5.97 1.46
C HIS A 148 -9.96 4.44 1.24
N ARG A 149 -9.61 3.98 0.03
CA ARG A 149 -9.51 2.52 -0.24
C ARG A 149 -8.30 1.90 0.44
N VAL A 150 -7.21 2.65 0.55
CA VAL A 150 -6.00 2.24 1.28
C VAL A 150 -6.31 2.13 2.78
N GLU A 151 -6.91 3.16 3.36
CA GLU A 151 -7.37 3.17 4.76
C GLU A 151 -8.34 2.02 5.04
N ALA A 152 -9.36 1.82 4.19
CA ALA A 152 -10.31 0.73 4.33
C ALA A 152 -9.66 -0.66 4.22
N PHE A 153 -8.58 -0.80 3.44
CA PHE A 153 -7.83 -2.04 3.38
C PHE A 153 -7.04 -2.29 4.68
N VAL A 154 -6.42 -1.24 5.25
CA VAL A 154 -5.76 -1.33 6.56
C VAL A 154 -6.78 -1.64 7.66
N ASP A 155 -7.97 -1.03 7.63
CA ASP A 155 -9.07 -1.31 8.56
C ASP A 155 -9.47 -2.80 8.54
N ARG A 156 -9.53 -3.42 7.36
CA ARG A 156 -9.80 -4.86 7.24
C ARG A 156 -8.71 -5.73 7.87
N VAL A 157 -7.46 -5.26 7.92
CA VAL A 157 -6.34 -5.97 8.56
C VAL A 157 -6.44 -5.87 10.09
N VAL A 158 -6.83 -4.70 10.61
CA VAL A 158 -6.89 -4.44 12.06
C VAL A 158 -8.25 -4.74 12.70
N ALA A 159 -9.29 -4.95 11.90
CA ALA A 159 -10.63 -5.18 12.41
C ALA A 159 -10.64 -6.35 13.41
N PRO A 160 -11.16 -6.14 14.64
CA PRO A 160 -11.32 -7.21 15.61
C PRO A 160 -12.28 -8.26 15.04
N VAL A 161 -11.88 -9.53 15.17
CA VAL A 161 -12.70 -10.69 14.77
C VAL A 161 -13.51 -11.17 15.96
#